data_AF-A0A5K1DBQ6-F1
#
_entry.id   AF-A0A5K1DBQ6-F1
#
_cell.length_a   1.000
_cell.length_b   1.000
_cell.length_c   1.000
_cell.angle_alpha   90.00
_cell.angle_beta   90.00
_cell.angle_gamma   90.00
#
_symmetry.space_group_name_H-M   'P 1'
#
loop_
_entity.id
_entity.type
_entity.pdbx_description
1 polymer ?
#
loop_
_entity_poly.entity_id
_entity_poly.type
_entity_poly.pdbx_seq_one_letter_code
_entity_poly.pdbx_strand_id
1 'polypeptide(L)' 'PWLSRAYDPCTERYSKIYFNSPDVQKAMHANITGIPYPWTSC' A
#
# COMPACT_ATOMS: atom_id res chain seq x y z
N PRO A 1 28.45 -7.58 8.94
CA PRO A 1 27.16 -7.76 9.64
C PRO A 1 26.01 -7.25 8.76
N TRP A 2 25.32 -8.17 8.10
CA TRP A 2 24.28 -7.88 7.12
C TRP A 2 23.11 -7.18 7.81
N LEU A 3 22.88 -5.91 7.49
CA LEU A 3 21.76 -5.15 8.03
C LEU A 3 20.46 -5.69 7.42
N SER A 4 19.88 -6.70 8.05
CA SER A 4 18.55 -7.19 7.71
C SER A 4 17.53 -6.11 8.07
N ARG A 5 17.07 -5.37 7.04
CA ARG A 5 16.19 -4.18 7.08
C ARG A 5 16.90 -2.86 7.44
N ALA A 6 17.79 -2.41 6.55
CA ALA A 6 18.15 -1.00 6.49
C ALA A 6 16.91 -0.14 6.16
N TYR A 7 16.92 1.12 6.59
CA TYR A 7 15.87 2.09 6.24
C TYR A 7 15.78 2.23 4.72
N ASP A 8 14.62 1.90 4.16
CA ASP A 8 14.32 2.09 2.75
C ASP A 8 13.40 3.31 2.58
N PRO A 9 13.90 4.45 2.06
CA PRO A 9 13.08 5.64 1.81
C PRO A 9 11.97 5.39 0.77
N CYS A 10 12.06 4.31 -0.02
CA CYS A 10 11.06 3.96 -1.04
C CYS A 10 9.87 3.17 -0.47
N THR A 11 9.83 2.89 0.84
CA THR A 11 8.77 2.09 1.47
C THR A 11 7.36 2.62 1.14
N GLU A 12 7.20 3.95 1.11
CA GLU A 12 5.94 4.60 0.74
C GLU A 12 5.44 4.21 -0.66
N ARG A 13 6.35 4.09 -1.63
CA ARG A 13 6.03 3.68 -2.99
C ARG A 13 5.48 2.26 -3.02
N TYR A 14 6.06 1.34 -2.25
CA TYR A 14 5.56 -0.03 -2.16
C TYR A 14 4.18 -0.09 -1.50
N SER A 15 3.96 0.70 -0.44
CA SER A 15 2.65 0.84 0.20
C SER A 15 1.59 1.31 -0.80
N LYS A 16 1.90 2.32 -1.62
CA LYS A 16 0.97 2.82 -2.65
C LYS A 16 0.58 1.76 -3.66
N ILE A 17 1.50 0.90 -4.08
CA ILE A 17 1.21 -0.22 -4.98
C ILE A 17 0.33 -1.26 -4.27
N TYR A 18 0.70 -1.64 -3.05
CA TYR A 18 0.02 -2.68 -2.28
C TYR A 18 -1.44 -2.33 -1.96
N PHE A 19 -1.69 -1.13 -1.41
CA PHE A 19 -3.03 -0.72 -0.98
C PHE A 19 -3.98 -0.35 -2.14
N ASN A 20 -3.45 -0.16 -3.36
CA ASN A 20 -4.27 0.02 -4.56
C ASN A 20 -4.54 -1.31 -5.31
N SER A 21 -4.03 -2.45 -4.83
CA SER A 21 -4.35 -3.76 -5.41
C SER A 21 -5.80 -4.17 -5.08
N PRO A 22 -6.61 -4.61 -6.06
CA PRO A 22 -8.00 -5.02 -5.83
C PRO A 22 -8.14 -6.15 -4.81
N ASP A 23 -7.20 -7.11 -4.81
CA ASP A 23 -7.22 -8.24 -3.88
C ASP A 23 -6.97 -7.78 -2.44
N VAL A 24 -6.06 -6.83 -2.26
CA VAL A 24 -5.74 -6.23 -0.95
C VAL A 24 -6.93 -5.40 -0.46
N GLN A 25 -7.53 -4.58 -1.34
CA GLN A 25 -8.71 -3.80 -0.99
C GLN A 25 -9.88 -4.71 -0.59
N LYS A 26 -10.12 -5.79 -1.32
CA LYS A 26 -11.14 -6.78 -0.99
C LYS A 26 -10.86 -7.46 0.36
N ALA A 27 -9.63 -7.88 0.61
CA ALA A 27 -9.24 -8.52 1.86
C ALA A 27 -9.37 -7.58 3.08
N MET A 28 -9.14 -6.29 2.89
CA MET A 28 -9.26 -5.27 3.95
C MET A 28 -10.67 -4.69 4.08
N HIS A 29 -11.63 -5.15 3.27
CA HIS A 29 -12.95 -4.52 3.16
C HIS A 29 -12.86 -3.00 2.85
N ALA A 30 -11.88 -2.61 2.04
CA ALA A 30 -11.71 -1.26 1.52
C ALA A 30 -12.35 -1.12 0.13
N ASN A 31 -12.65 0.12 -0.27
CA ASN A 31 -13.22 0.43 -1.59
C ASN A 31 -14.54 -0.33 -1.91
N ILE A 32 -15.35 -0.66 -0.90
CA ILE A 32 -16.59 -1.43 -1.06
C ILE A 32 -17.58 -0.70 -1.98
N THR A 33 -17.63 0.64 -1.88
CA THR A 33 -18.57 1.49 -2.62
C THR A 33 -17.99 2.08 -3.92
N GLY A 34 -16.75 1.74 -4.29
CA GLY A 34 -16.12 2.31 -5.48
C GLY A 34 -15.68 3.77 -5.29
N ILE A 35 -14.80 4.00 -4.31
CA ILE A 35 -14.14 5.30 -4.07
C ILE A 35 -13.45 5.75 -5.37
N PRO A 36 -13.72 6.98 -5.85
CA PRO A 36 -13.30 7.43 -7.18
C PRO A 36 -11.81 7.84 -7.25
N TYR A 37 -11.08 7.76 -6.14
CA TYR A 37 -9.67 8.14 -6.05
C TYR A 37 -8.84 7.01 -5.45
N PRO A 38 -7.56 6.89 -5.85
CA PRO A 38 -6.67 5.87 -5.32
C PRO A 38 -6.29 6.16 -3.86
N TRP A 39 -5.90 5.11 -3.15
CA TRP A 39 -5.27 5.25 -1.85
C TRP A 39 -3.92 5.98 -1.97
N THR A 40 -3.64 6.89 -1.02
CA THR A 40 -2.36 7.61 -0.90
C THR A 40 -1.97 7.78 0.56
N SER A 41 -0.67 7.87 0.82
CA SER A 41 -0.05 8.31 2.08
C SER A 41 -0.16 9.83 2.27
N CYS A 42 0.03 10.28 3.52
CA CYS A 42 0.02 11.68 3.96
C CYS A 42 1.34 12.05 4.63
#